data_AF-A0A2A5DTZ3-F1
#
_entry.id   AF-A0A2A5DTZ3-F1
#
_cell.length_a   1.000
_cell.length_b   1.000
_cell.length_c   1.000
_cell.angle_alpha   90.00
_cell.angle_beta   90.00
_cell.angle_gamma   90.00
#
_symmetry.space_group_name_H-M   'P 1'
#
loop_
_entity.id
_entity.type
_entity.pdbx_description
1 polymer ?
#
loop_
_entity_poly.entity_id
_entity_poly.type
_entity_poly.pdbx_seq_one_letter_code
_entity_poly.pdbx_strand_id
1 'polypeptide(L)' 'MGRKKTHEEFIQEVESLVKDEYSILGNYQGTTTKIKMKHNVCSHEYIVMPSSFLQGNRCPKCSKKASQRIISNLFKK' A
#
# COMPACT_ATOMS: atom_id res chain seq x y z
N MET A 1 -27.88 -0.33 7.69
CA MET A 1 -26.92 -0.71 6.62
C MET A 1 -25.75 0.27 6.63
N GLY A 2 -24.49 -0.21 6.62
CA GLY A 2 -23.32 0.66 6.49
C GLY A 2 -23.16 1.18 5.05
N ARG A 3 -22.85 2.47 4.89
CA ARG A 3 -22.53 3.05 3.57
C ARG A 3 -21.31 2.32 2.99
N LYS A 4 -21.43 1.82 1.76
CA LYS A 4 -20.27 1.41 0.96
C LYS A 4 -19.56 2.67 0.49
N LYS A 5 -18.28 2.81 0.81
CA LYS A 5 -17.45 3.88 0.26
C LYS A 5 -17.43 3.79 -1.26
N THR A 6 -17.47 4.93 -1.93
CA THR A 6 -17.29 4.98 -3.39
C THR A 6 -15.81 4.92 -3.76
N HIS A 7 -15.51 4.75 -5.05
CA HIS A 7 -14.13 4.79 -5.55
C HIS A 7 -13.45 6.13 -5.25
N GLU A 8 -14.19 7.23 -5.41
CA GLU A 8 -13.71 8.59 -5.19
C GLU A 8 -13.38 8.84 -3.72
N GLU A 9 -14.25 8.41 -2.80
CA GLU A 9 -13.98 8.52 -1.36
C GLU A 9 -12.72 7.74 -0.96
N PHE A 10 -12.50 6.56 -1.57
CA PHE A 10 -11.29 5.80 -1.32
C PHE A 10 -10.03 6.51 -1.85
N ILE A 11 -10.09 7.10 -3.05
CA ILE A 11 -8.96 7.86 -3.61
C ILE A 11 -8.63 9.04 -2.70
N GLN A 12 -9.63 9.85 -2.32
CA GLN A 12 -9.43 11.01 -1.45
C GLN A 12 -8.84 10.61 -0.09
N GLU A 13 -9.28 9.49 0.48
CA GLU A 13 -8.75 9.00 1.75
C GLU A 13 -7.29 8.53 1.63
N VAL A 14 -6.94 7.84 0.55
CA VAL A 14 -5.55 7.44 0.27
C VAL A 14 -4.67 8.68 0.04
N GLU A 15 -5.10 9.63 -0.79
CA GLU A 15 -4.38 10.87 -1.05
C GLU A 15 -4.22 11.71 0.24
N SER A 16 -5.23 11.75 1.12
CA SER A 16 -5.09 12.43 2.41
C SER A 16 -4.10 11.71 3.34
N LEU A 17 -4.08 10.38 3.32
CA LEU A 17 -3.28 9.54 4.20
C LEU A 17 -1.80 9.45 3.79
N VAL A 18 -1.51 9.38 2.49
CA VAL A 18 -0.15 9.18 1.95
C VAL A 18 0.24 10.12 0.82
N LYS A 19 -0.69 10.96 0.35
CA LYS A 19 -0.45 11.90 -0.76
C LYS A 19 0.12 11.16 -1.98
N ASP A 20 1.21 11.68 -2.53
CA ASP A 20 1.89 11.13 -3.72
C ASP A 20 2.81 9.93 -3.46
N GLU A 21 2.91 9.40 -2.23
CA GLU A 21 3.77 8.24 -1.97
C GLU A 21 3.27 6.96 -2.66
N TYR A 22 1.96 6.88 -2.92
CA TYR A 22 1.32 5.70 -3.54
C TYR A 22 0.48 6.08 -4.75
N SER A 23 0.60 5.28 -5.81
CA SER A 23 -0.27 5.37 -6.99
C SER A 23 -1.22 4.19 -7.04
N ILE A 24 -2.51 4.48 -7.22
CA ILE A 24 -3.55 3.48 -7.40
C ILE A 24 -3.59 3.09 -8.88
N LEU A 25 -3.27 1.84 -9.20
CA LEU A 25 -3.22 1.33 -10.58
C LEU A 25 -4.46 0.51 -10.97
N GLY A 26 -5.33 0.19 -10.01
CA GLY A 26 -6.53 -0.61 -10.24
C GLY A 26 -7.80 0.12 -9.79
N ASN A 27 -8.94 -0.31 -10.31
CA ASN A 27 -10.24 0.23 -9.93
C ASN A 27 -10.69 -0.28 -8.56
N TYR A 28 -11.18 0.63 -7.72
CA TYR A 28 -11.81 0.26 -6.46
C TYR A 28 -13.23 -0.27 -6.73
N GLN A 29 -13.47 -1.53 -6.36
CA GLN A 29 -14.80 -2.16 -6.45
C GLN A 29 -15.42 -2.43 -5.08
N GLY A 30 -14.67 -2.25 -4.00
CA GLY A 30 -15.14 -2.45 -2.63
C GLY A 30 -13.98 -2.62 -1.63
N THR A 31 -14.31 -2.60 -0.34
CA THR A 31 -13.33 -2.71 0.76
C THR A 31 -12.67 -4.08 0.87
N THR A 32 -13.33 -5.13 0.37
CA THR A 32 -12.85 -6.52 0.36
C THR A 32 -12.21 -6.92 -0.98
N THR A 33 -12.45 -6.13 -2.03
CA THR A 33 -11.88 -6.40 -3.35
C THR A 33 -10.46 -5.90 -3.38
N LYS A 34 -9.54 -6.81 -3.75
CA LYS A 34 -8.13 -6.51 -3.90
C LYS A 34 -7.92 -5.49 -5.04
N ILE A 35 -7.13 -4.45 -4.77
CA ILE A 35 -6.75 -3.44 -5.75
C ILE A 35 -5.24 -3.48 -5.98
N LYS A 36 -4.80 -3.10 -7.18
CA LYS A 36 -3.38 -2.94 -7.49
C LYS A 36 -2.92 -1.55 -7.09
N MET A 37 -1.91 -1.48 -6.24
CA MET A 37 -1.27 -0.23 -5.83
C MET A 37 0.23 -0.30 -6.07
N LYS A 38 0.82 0.84 -6.37
CA LYS A 38 2.25 1.02 -6.56
C LYS A 38 2.78 1.94 -5.47
N HIS A 39 3.80 1.49 -4.77
CA HIS A 39 4.57 2.37 -3.89
C HIS A 39 5.60 3.12 -4.74
N ASN A 40 5.46 4.45 -4.87
CA ASN A 40 6.32 5.25 -5.75
C ASN A 40 7.75 5.29 -5.24
N VAL A 41 7.94 5.37 -3.91
CA VAL A 41 9.26 5.43 -3.26
C VAL A 41 10.12 4.21 -3.57
N CYS A 42 9.55 3.00 -3.52
CA CYS A 42 10.30 1.76 -3.81
C CYS A 42 9.99 1.16 -5.18
N SER A 43 9.17 1.84 -5.99
CA SER A 43 8.65 1.39 -7.29
C SER A 43 8.15 -0.06 -7.29
N HIS A 44 7.49 -0.48 -6.22
CA HIS A 44 6.96 -1.84 -6.11
C HIS A 44 5.45 -1.84 -6.29
N GLU A 45 4.99 -2.62 -7.25
CA GLU A 45 3.58 -2.87 -7.50
C GLU A 45 3.15 -4.11 -6.74
N TYR A 46 2.06 -3.98 -5.98
CA TYR A 46 1.52 -5.07 -5.20
C TYR A 46 0.01 -4.97 -5.10
N ILE A 47 -0.59 -6.11 -4.75
CA ILE A 47 -2.04 -6.23 -4.61
C ILE A 47 -2.36 -6.13 -3.13
N VAL A 48 -3.22 -5.19 -2.76
CA VAL A 48 -3.61 -4.96 -1.38
C VAL A 48 -5.12 -4.77 -1.28
N MET A 49 -5.68 -5.21 -0.16
CA MET A 49 -7.07 -4.95 0.15
C MET A 49 -7.19 -3.51 0.68
N PRO A 50 -8.12 -2.68 0.15
CA PRO A 50 -8.28 -1.30 0.59
C PRO A 50 -8.45 -1.15 2.10
N SER A 51 -9.27 -2.00 2.71
CA SER A 51 -9.45 -2.02 4.16
C SER A 51 -8.16 -2.31 4.92
N SER A 52 -7.35 -3.28 4.45
CA SER A 52 -6.04 -3.55 5.05
C SER A 52 -5.07 -2.38 4.88
N PHE A 53 -5.08 -1.69 3.74
CA PHE A 53 -4.23 -0.53 3.49
C PHE A 53 -4.54 0.62 4.45
N LEU A 54 -5.84 0.91 4.64
CA LEU A 54 -6.33 1.93 5.56
C LEU A 54 -6.04 1.58 7.03
N GLN A 55 -6.02 0.30 7.38
CA GLN A 55 -5.60 -0.17 8.71
C GLN A 55 -4.09 -0.05 8.97
N GLY A 56 -3.30 0.36 7.98
CA GLY A 56 -1.85 0.55 8.13
C GLY A 56 -0.99 -0.55 7.50
N ASN A 57 -1.56 -1.51 6.76
CA ASN A 57 -0.75 -2.44 5.96
C ASN A 57 -0.19 -1.72 4.73
N ARG A 58 1.09 -1.36 4.80
CA ARG A 58 1.81 -0.66 3.73
C ARG A 58 2.58 -1.64 2.84
N CYS A 59 3.42 -1.09 1.96
CA CYS A 59 4.26 -1.88 1.06
C CYS A 59 5.01 -3.00 1.81
N PRO A 60 4.79 -4.28 1.47
CA PRO A 60 5.40 -5.40 2.16
C PRO A 60 6.93 -5.44 1.97
N LYS A 61 7.42 -4.93 0.85
CA LYS A 61 8.86 -4.83 0.57
C LYS A 61 9.55 -3.80 1.48
N CYS A 62 8.85 -2.73 1.85
CA CYS A 62 9.36 -1.72 2.78
C CYS A 62 9.21 -2.17 4.24
N SER A 63 8.05 -2.76 4.58
CA SER A 63 7.77 -3.24 5.94
C SER A 63 8.69 -4.39 6.37
N LYS A 64 9.02 -5.33 5.47
CA LYS A 64 9.96 -6.45 5.76
C LYS A 64 11.40 -6.03 6.07
N LYS A 65 11.79 -4.76 5.87
CA LYS A 65 13.15 -4.30 6.21
C LYS A 65 13.37 -4.12 7.72
N ALA A 66 12.32 -4.04 8.52
CA ALA A 66 12.45 -3.81 9.97
C ALA A 66 12.83 -5.06 10.79
N SER A 67 12.63 -6.28 10.26
CA SER A 67 12.88 -7.53 10.99
C SER A 67 14.20 -8.23 10.63
N GLN A 68 14.99 -7.70 9.69
CA GLN A 68 16.34 -8.23 9.41
C GLN A 68 17.38 -7.56 10.32
N ARG A 69 17.27 -7.87 11.61
CA ARG A 69 18.33 -7.62 12.58
C ARG A 69 19.30 -8.80 12.65
N ILE A 70 19.63 -9.45 11.52
CA ILE A 70 20.75 -10.41 11.42
C ILE A 70 21.48 -10.25 10.08
N ILE A 71 22.66 -9.63 10.18
CA ILE A 71 23.90 -9.75 9.40
C ILE A 71 23.80 -9.89 7.87
N SER A 72 24.18 -8.81 7.18
CA SER A 72 24.95 -8.94 5.94
C SER A 72 26.07 -7.90 5.94
N ASN A 73 27.12 -8.22 6.68
CA ASN A 73 28.45 -7.66 6.49
C ASN A 73 29.01 -8.23 5.17
N LEU A 74 28.57 -7.74 4.00
CA LEU A 74 29.27 -7.94 2.71
C LEU A 74 28.58 -7.18 1.56
N PHE A 75 28.95 -5.92 1.34
CA PHE A 75 29.31 -5.50 -0.01
C PHE A 75 30.77 -5.06 0.05
N LYS A 76 31.62 -6.09 -0.06
CA LYS A 76 33.06 -5.96 -0.29
C LYS A 76 33.22 -5.55 -1.76
N LYS A 77 33.56 -4.29 -2.02
CA LYS A 77 34.62 -3.91 -2.97
C LYS A 77 34.97 -2.43 -2.83
#